data_AF-A0A3C0USY8-F1
#
_entry.id   AF-A0A3C0USY8-F1
#
_cell.length_a   1.000
_cell.length_b   1.000
_cell.length_c   1.000
_cell.angle_alpha   90.00
_cell.angle_beta   90.00
_cell.angle_gamma   90.00
#
_symmetry.space_group_name_H-M   'P 1'
#
loop_
_entity.id
_entity.type
_entity.pdbx_description
1 polymer ?
#
loop_
_entity_poly.entity_id
_entity_poly.type
_entity_poly.pdbx_seq_one_letter_code
_entity_poly.pdbx_strand_id
1 'polypeptide(L)'
;MRELLYQLAYLRTQLTQLEKLFVWAILFVSVDGFPLLPLNNENRPLSTVILLVYWILQKLKSRSIAVFEIRLWLGLLVLLLFTFGKAYFVYHDFRGLFKFCITGTLSVITIATCRHFLKGLLERFSTTEVIRLLTYGLILSSVLPISIGYVQFFAIQGLLPMPIANFFTSLFSYRPLLDRPQLTTTEASHAATYVLIVLFWVYSFYHDNPTFRRIYLTVLFVLFLLISSSIGYVAFIGSLFIYWLFCTKVNFRRLFSNVGVGLIFIGLAYSLRDYFLIEYTLHHLSIVGDLLSSFSADRLTYWLQEDYSFLERFGTPLLGFLSLYDSSFLGIGGESFYYIFPQLMSDYFPNMLTNPLLAERMQLDAHFTVKFLPAKIAS
;
A
#
# COMPACT_ATOMS: atom_id res chain seq x y z
N MET A 1 -24.46 -9.67 7.81
CA MET A 1 -24.97 -8.54 8.63
C MET A 1 -24.93 -8.84 10.14
N ARG A 2 -25.56 -9.92 10.65
CA ARG A 2 -25.53 -10.28 12.09
C ARG A 2 -24.11 -10.38 12.67
N GLU A 3 -23.19 -11.01 11.95
CA GLU A 3 -21.79 -11.15 12.38
C GLU A 3 -21.06 -9.81 12.51
N LEU A 4 -21.26 -8.88 11.56
CA LEU A 4 -20.64 -7.54 11.60
C LEU A 4 -21.18 -6.72 12.78
N LEU A 5 -22.50 -6.83 13.06
CA LEU A 5 -23.11 -6.18 14.23
C LEU A 5 -22.56 -6.73 15.55
N TYR A 6 -22.33 -8.04 15.61
CA TYR A 6 -21.68 -8.68 16.77
C TYR A 6 -20.26 -8.13 16.97
N GLN A 7 -19.44 -8.09 15.92
CA GLN A 7 -18.07 -7.55 15.99
C GLN A 7 -18.07 -6.07 16.43
N LEU A 8 -18.98 -5.26 15.90
CA LEU A 8 -19.13 -3.86 16.30
C LEU A 8 -19.51 -3.72 17.77
N ALA A 9 -20.49 -4.51 18.24
CA ALA A 9 -20.91 -4.51 19.64
C ALA A 9 -19.78 -4.99 20.57
N TYR A 10 -18.99 -5.97 20.14
CA TYR A 10 -17.82 -6.46 20.86
C TYR A 10 -16.77 -5.36 21.04
N LEU A 11 -16.34 -4.70 19.96
CA LEU A 11 -15.37 -3.59 20.03
C LEU A 11 -15.90 -2.43 20.86
N ARG A 12 -17.19 -2.09 20.72
CA ARG A 12 -17.83 -1.02 21.50
C ARG A 12 -17.77 -1.30 23.00
N THR A 13 -17.91 -2.56 23.40
CA THR A 13 -17.92 -2.96 24.82
C THR A 13 -16.50 -3.02 25.38
N GLN A 14 -15.53 -3.55 24.62
CA GLN A 14 -14.18 -3.81 25.12
C GLN A 14 -13.27 -2.57 25.14
N LEU A 15 -13.44 -1.67 24.18
CA LEU A 15 -12.55 -0.53 23.99
C LEU A 15 -12.98 0.72 24.76
N THR A 16 -12.00 1.42 25.32
CA THR A 16 -12.17 2.77 25.90
C THR A 16 -12.46 3.80 24.81
N GLN A 17 -12.89 5.01 25.19
CA GLN A 17 -13.16 6.09 24.22
C GLN A 17 -11.92 6.49 23.41
N LEU A 18 -10.74 6.50 24.05
CA LEU A 18 -9.49 6.82 23.38
C LEU A 18 -9.09 5.71 22.39
N GLU A 19 -9.22 4.44 22.77
CA GLU A 19 -8.98 3.30 21.88
C GLU A 19 -9.99 3.23 20.73
N LYS A 20 -11.27 3.58 20.97
CA LYS A 20 -12.28 3.73 19.93
C LYS A 20 -11.84 4.78 18.91
N LEU A 21 -11.37 5.95 19.36
CA LEU A 21 -10.86 7.01 18.47
C LEU A 21 -9.69 6.49 17.59
N PHE A 22 -8.79 5.68 18.16
CA PHE A 22 -7.72 5.07 17.38
C PHE A 22 -8.23 4.06 16.34
N VAL A 23 -9.21 3.22 16.71
CA VAL A 23 -9.86 2.32 15.75
C VAL A 23 -10.52 3.14 14.64
N TRP A 24 -11.24 4.21 14.96
CA TRP A 24 -11.79 5.14 13.95
C TRP A 24 -10.69 5.74 13.06
N ALA A 25 -9.52 6.08 13.60
CA ALA A 25 -8.39 6.56 12.82
C ALA A 25 -7.99 5.53 11.75
N ILE A 26 -7.93 4.24 12.11
CA ILE A 26 -7.65 3.13 11.20
C ILE A 26 -8.78 2.88 10.19
N LEU A 27 -10.05 3.02 10.61
CA LEU A 27 -11.22 2.89 9.72
C LEU A 27 -11.20 3.93 8.57
N PHE A 28 -10.55 5.08 8.78
CA PHE A 28 -10.45 6.17 7.80
C PHE A 28 -9.05 6.30 7.17
N VAL A 29 -8.17 5.31 7.33
CA VAL A 29 -6.90 5.29 6.59
C VAL A 29 -7.22 5.07 5.11
N SER A 30 -7.17 6.16 4.34
CA SER A 30 -6.83 6.07 2.91
C SER A 30 -5.52 5.28 2.83
N VAL A 31 -5.54 4.14 2.14
CA VAL A 31 -4.35 3.33 1.89
C VAL A 31 -3.36 4.09 0.98
N ASP A 32 -3.80 5.20 0.38
CA ASP A 32 -2.95 6.12 -0.36
C ASP A 32 -2.63 7.39 0.44
N GLY A 33 -1.34 7.58 0.70
CA GLY A 33 -0.76 8.91 0.85
C GLY A 33 -0.54 9.39 2.29
N PHE A 34 0.53 8.91 2.92
CA PHE A 34 1.44 9.89 3.54
C PHE A 34 2.18 10.58 2.39
N PRO A 35 1.76 11.78 1.99
CA PRO A 35 2.53 12.96 2.37
C PRO A 35 1.64 14.12 2.85
N LEU A 36 2.18 14.91 3.78
CA LEU A 36 1.47 15.96 4.53
C LEU A 36 1.07 17.22 3.78
N LEU A 37 1.57 17.43 2.56
CA LEU A 37 1.31 18.65 1.83
C LEU A 37 1.07 18.28 0.36
N PRO A 38 -0.17 18.39 -0.13
CA PRO A 38 -0.40 18.32 -1.55
C PRO A 38 0.24 19.57 -2.18
N LEU A 39 1.29 19.38 -2.99
CA LEU A 39 1.53 20.33 -4.07
C LEU A 39 0.49 20.14 -5.18
N ASN A 40 -0.11 18.95 -5.28
CA ASN A 40 -1.23 18.63 -6.16
C ASN A 40 -2.38 18.04 -5.33
N ASN A 41 -3.60 18.56 -5.50
CA ASN A 41 -4.83 18.41 -4.71
C ASN A 41 -5.42 16.98 -4.52
N GLU A 42 -4.62 15.92 -4.60
CA GLU A 42 -5.13 14.55 -4.80
C GLU A 42 -5.16 13.66 -3.56
N ASN A 43 -4.59 14.08 -2.41
CA ASN A 43 -4.57 13.28 -1.17
C ASN A 43 -5.16 14.05 0.02
N ARG A 44 -6.14 13.46 0.72
CA ARG A 44 -6.75 14.05 1.93
C ARG A 44 -6.37 13.26 3.19
N PRO A 45 -5.53 13.79 4.08
CA PRO A 45 -5.00 13.04 5.22
C PRO A 45 -5.93 13.11 6.45
N LEU A 46 -7.17 12.62 6.32
CA LEU A 46 -8.14 12.59 7.44
C LEU A 46 -7.63 11.71 8.61
N SER A 47 -6.98 10.58 8.31
CA SER A 47 -6.39 9.68 9.31
C SER A 47 -5.27 10.33 10.12
N THR A 48 -4.42 11.12 9.48
CA THR A 48 -3.34 11.88 10.13
C THR A 48 -3.87 12.87 11.15
N VAL A 49 -4.95 13.60 10.83
CA VAL A 49 -5.58 14.54 11.75
C VAL A 49 -6.09 13.78 12.98
N ILE A 50 -6.74 12.64 12.78
CA ILE A 50 -7.25 11.81 13.88
C ILE A 50 -6.10 11.23 14.73
N LEU A 51 -5.01 10.76 14.12
CA LEU A 51 -3.83 10.27 14.83
C LEU A 51 -3.15 11.38 15.64
N LEU A 52 -3.08 12.60 15.09
CA LEU A 52 -2.55 13.77 15.78
C LEU A 52 -3.42 14.17 16.97
N VAL A 53 -4.75 14.18 16.80
CA VAL A 53 -5.70 14.41 17.90
C VAL A 53 -5.55 13.33 18.97
N TYR A 54 -5.47 12.05 18.60
CA TYR A 54 -5.24 10.95 19.52
C TYR A 54 -3.94 11.13 20.30
N TRP A 55 -2.83 11.47 19.62
CA TRP A 55 -1.54 11.72 20.25
C TRP A 55 -1.61 12.89 21.23
N ILE A 56 -2.22 14.01 20.85
CA ILE A 56 -2.39 15.18 21.73
C ILE A 56 -3.19 14.80 22.98
N LEU A 57 -4.36 14.16 22.82
CA LEU A 57 -5.19 13.72 23.93
C LEU A 57 -4.46 12.75 24.86
N GLN A 58 -3.65 11.84 24.28
CA GLN A 58 -2.79 10.95 25.04
C GLN A 58 -1.78 11.73 25.89
N LYS A 59 -1.09 12.73 25.31
CA LYS A 59 -0.09 13.53 26.03
C LYS A 59 -0.69 14.39 27.12
N LEU A 60 -1.85 14.99 26.87
CA LEU A 60 -2.58 15.74 27.88
C LEU A 60 -2.96 14.86 29.07
N LYS A 61 -3.31 13.59 28.82
CA LYS A 61 -3.67 12.63 29.88
C LYS A 61 -2.45 12.08 30.63
N SER A 62 -1.36 11.71 29.95
CA SER A 62 -0.20 11.07 30.58
C SER A 62 0.75 12.05 31.26
N ARG A 63 0.71 13.34 30.89
CA ARG A 63 1.64 14.39 31.34
C ARG A 63 3.13 14.01 31.21
N SER A 64 3.45 13.04 30.35
CA SER A 64 4.79 12.47 30.22
C SER A 64 5.01 11.89 28.81
N ILE A 65 6.27 11.96 28.36
CA ILE A 65 6.73 11.37 27.10
C ILE A 65 7.51 10.10 27.43
N ALA A 66 7.18 9.00 26.76
CA ALA A 66 7.84 7.73 26.99
C ALA A 66 9.29 7.76 26.47
N VAL A 67 10.21 7.07 27.14
CA VAL A 67 11.63 6.98 26.74
C VAL A 67 11.79 6.51 25.29
N PHE A 68 10.96 5.57 24.83
CA PHE A 68 10.98 5.11 23.44
C PHE A 68 10.67 6.24 22.44
N GLU A 69 9.72 7.09 22.76
CA GLU A 69 9.35 8.22 21.90
C GLU A 69 10.45 9.29 21.90
N ILE A 70 11.10 9.53 23.05
CA ILE A 70 12.30 10.37 23.11
C ILE A 70 13.38 9.83 22.16
N ARG A 71 13.62 8.50 22.14
CA ARG A 71 14.57 7.88 21.20
C ARG A 71 14.17 8.09 19.74
N LEU A 72 12.88 8.01 19.40
CA LEU A 72 12.40 8.30 18.05
C LEU A 72 12.64 9.76 17.66
N TRP A 73 12.35 10.70 18.56
CA TRP A 73 12.60 12.13 18.35
C TRP A 73 14.09 12.44 18.20
N LEU A 74 14.95 11.83 19.02
CA LEU A 74 16.40 11.96 18.89
C LEU A 74 16.90 11.39 17.57
N GLY A 75 16.39 10.23 17.15
CA GLY A 75 16.67 9.67 15.83
C GLY A 75 16.29 10.64 14.71
N LEU A 76 15.06 11.17 14.74
CA LEU A 76 14.61 12.17 13.77
C LEU A 76 15.47 13.44 13.80
N LEU A 77 15.90 13.91 14.97
CA LEU A 77 16.76 15.08 15.10
C LEU A 77 18.12 14.85 14.41
N VAL A 78 18.76 13.70 14.63
CA VAL A 78 20.01 13.33 13.96
C VAL A 78 19.83 13.35 12.44
N LEU A 79 18.73 12.78 11.96
CA LEU A 79 18.39 12.78 10.54
C LEU A 79 18.15 14.18 9.98
N LEU A 80 17.49 15.05 10.74
CA LEU A 80 17.24 16.45 10.36
C LEU A 80 18.53 17.25 10.30
N LEU A 81 19.42 17.12 11.28
CA LEU A 81 20.71 17.80 11.30
C LEU A 81 21.57 17.38 10.11
N PHE A 82 21.57 16.07 9.79
CA PHE A 82 22.26 15.56 8.63
C PHE A 82 21.69 16.13 7.31
N THR A 83 20.36 16.08 7.18
CA THR A 83 19.64 16.63 6.01
C THR A 83 19.89 18.12 5.85
N PHE A 84 19.91 18.86 6.96
CA PHE A 84 20.25 20.29 6.99
C PHE A 84 21.68 20.54 6.50
N GLY A 85 22.66 19.77 6.98
CA GLY A 85 24.06 19.89 6.53
C GLY A 85 24.19 19.69 5.02
N LYS A 86 23.52 18.67 4.47
CA LYS A 86 23.50 18.42 3.01
C LYS A 86 22.79 19.54 2.23
N ALA A 87 21.63 19.98 2.71
CA ALA A 87 20.88 21.08 2.11
C ALA A 87 21.72 22.37 2.06
N TYR A 88 22.48 22.65 3.13
CA TYR A 88 23.29 23.87 3.24
C TYR A 88 24.60 23.80 2.44
N PHE A 89 25.37 22.71 2.57
CA PHE A 89 26.74 22.62 2.02
C PHE A 89 26.82 22.01 0.61
N VAL A 90 25.83 21.24 0.17
CA VAL A 90 25.89 20.49 -1.11
C VAL A 90 24.84 20.96 -2.10
N TYR A 91 23.58 21.03 -1.67
CA TYR A 91 22.46 21.28 -2.60
C TYR A 91 22.04 22.74 -2.72
N HIS A 92 22.30 23.54 -1.68
CA HIS A 92 21.79 24.89 -1.55
C HIS A 92 20.26 24.98 -1.74
N ASP A 93 19.51 23.94 -1.33
CA ASP A 93 18.05 23.86 -1.40
C ASP A 93 17.46 23.26 -0.11
N PHE A 94 16.53 23.97 0.51
CA PHE A 94 15.90 23.61 1.79
C PHE A 94 14.50 23.00 1.64
N ARG A 95 13.94 22.89 0.43
CA ARG A 95 12.59 22.37 0.19
C ARG A 95 12.44 20.92 0.66
N GLY A 96 13.44 20.08 0.38
CA GLY A 96 13.51 18.69 0.84
C GLY A 96 13.57 18.57 2.37
N LEU A 97 14.30 19.47 3.04
CA LEU A 97 14.39 19.51 4.50
C LEU A 97 13.03 19.77 5.15
N PHE A 98 12.26 20.72 4.62
CA PHE A 98 10.93 21.03 5.14
C PHE A 98 9.99 19.83 5.03
N LYS A 99 9.94 19.17 3.86
CA LYS A 99 9.11 17.97 3.67
C LYS A 99 9.57 16.80 4.53
N PHE A 100 10.88 16.62 4.69
CA PHE A 100 11.42 15.59 5.57
C PHE A 100 11.06 15.83 7.04
N CYS A 101 11.14 17.08 7.51
CA CYS A 101 10.74 17.45 8.86
C CYS A 101 9.29 17.09 9.16
N ILE A 102 8.38 17.46 8.27
CA ILE A 102 6.96 17.20 8.49
C ILE A 102 6.67 15.69 8.41
N THR A 103 7.18 15.00 7.37
CA THR A 103 6.95 13.57 7.16
C THR A 103 7.56 12.73 8.28
N GLY A 104 8.77 13.07 8.71
CA GLY A 104 9.47 12.42 9.82
C GLY A 104 8.75 12.63 11.15
N THR A 105 8.32 13.87 11.44
CA THR A 105 7.55 14.21 12.65
C THR A 105 6.29 13.36 12.76
N LEU A 106 5.51 13.31 11.69
CA LEU A 106 4.31 12.50 11.69
C LEU A 106 4.56 11.00 11.73
N SER A 107 5.67 10.52 11.15
CA SER A 107 6.07 9.12 11.25
C SER A 107 6.35 8.76 12.70
N VAL A 108 7.05 9.63 13.45
CA VAL A 108 7.28 9.46 14.89
C VAL A 108 5.95 9.42 15.65
N ILE A 109 5.04 10.36 15.38
CA ILE A 109 3.70 10.39 16.00
C ILE A 109 2.92 9.09 15.71
N THR A 110 2.92 8.63 14.47
CA THR A 110 2.22 7.40 14.05
C THR A 110 2.79 6.17 14.76
N ILE A 111 4.11 6.02 14.79
CA ILE A 111 4.76 4.89 15.48
C ILE A 111 4.48 4.95 16.99
N ALA A 112 4.57 6.13 17.60
CA ALA A 112 4.32 6.31 19.02
C ALA A 112 2.88 5.98 19.41
N THR A 113 1.90 6.43 18.61
CA THR A 113 0.47 6.19 18.85
C THR A 113 0.10 4.72 18.67
N CYS A 114 0.57 4.06 17.61
CA CYS A 114 0.39 2.63 17.40
C CYS A 114 0.96 1.80 18.56
N ARG A 115 2.19 2.11 18.99
CA ARG A 115 2.81 1.42 20.13
C ARG A 115 2.03 1.64 21.42
N HIS A 116 1.60 2.86 21.69
CA HIS A 116 0.82 3.17 22.88
C HIS A 116 -0.51 2.41 22.89
N PHE A 117 -1.22 2.41 21.77
CA PHE A 117 -2.46 1.66 21.61
C PHE A 117 -2.25 0.17 21.87
N LEU A 118 -1.27 -0.45 21.22
CA LEU A 118 -1.01 -1.88 21.37
C LEU A 118 -0.57 -2.23 22.81
N LYS A 119 0.26 -1.39 23.43
CA LYS A 119 0.67 -1.57 24.83
C LYS A 119 -0.52 -1.49 25.77
N GLY A 120 -1.39 -0.48 25.61
CA GLY A 120 -2.59 -0.33 26.42
C GLY A 120 -3.56 -1.51 26.31
N LEU A 121 -3.68 -2.10 25.11
CA LEU A 121 -4.44 -3.33 24.92
C LEU A 121 -3.78 -4.53 25.61
N LEU A 122 -2.47 -4.74 25.44
CA LEU A 122 -1.74 -5.87 26.04
C LEU A 122 -1.64 -5.78 27.58
N GLU A 123 -1.74 -4.59 28.16
CA GLU A 123 -1.83 -4.41 29.61
C GLU A 123 -3.20 -4.84 30.18
N ARG A 124 -4.25 -4.88 29.35
CA ARG A 124 -5.63 -5.18 29.76
C ARG A 124 -6.15 -6.53 29.29
N PHE A 125 -5.62 -7.05 28.20
CA PHE A 125 -6.12 -8.23 27.50
C PHE A 125 -4.98 -9.20 27.21
N SER A 126 -5.30 -10.49 27.17
CA SER A 126 -4.37 -11.51 26.71
C SER A 126 -4.01 -11.31 25.24
N THR A 127 -2.86 -11.84 24.79
CA THR A 127 -2.40 -11.72 23.41
C THR A 127 -3.44 -12.23 22.39
N THR A 128 -4.13 -13.33 22.71
CA THR A 128 -5.18 -13.91 21.88
C THR A 128 -6.39 -12.97 21.76
N GLU A 129 -6.79 -12.32 22.85
CA GLU A 129 -7.86 -11.32 22.83
C GLU A 129 -7.47 -10.07 22.06
N VAL A 130 -6.22 -9.60 22.19
CA VAL A 130 -5.71 -8.48 21.38
C VAL A 130 -5.74 -8.82 19.90
N ILE A 131 -5.31 -10.01 19.52
CA ILE A 131 -5.39 -10.49 18.12
C ILE A 131 -6.85 -10.50 17.65
N ARG A 132 -7.81 -10.97 18.47
CA ARG A 132 -9.24 -10.94 18.13
C ARG A 132 -9.74 -9.51 17.94
N LEU A 133 -9.41 -8.59 18.85
CA LEU A 133 -9.78 -7.18 18.76
C LEU A 133 -9.26 -6.54 17.47
N LEU A 134 -7.99 -6.75 17.14
CA LEU A 134 -7.37 -6.25 15.91
C LEU A 134 -8.02 -6.87 14.67
N THR A 135 -8.32 -8.16 14.70
CA THR A 135 -8.97 -8.89 13.60
C THR A 135 -10.37 -8.35 13.32
N TYR A 136 -11.17 -8.11 14.36
CA TYR A 136 -12.50 -7.50 14.21
C TYR A 136 -12.40 -6.06 13.71
N GLY A 137 -11.44 -5.28 14.24
CA GLY A 137 -11.17 -3.93 13.77
C GLY A 137 -10.81 -3.90 12.28
N LEU A 138 -9.99 -4.84 11.82
CA LEU A 138 -9.58 -4.97 10.42
C LEU A 138 -10.74 -5.40 9.50
N ILE A 139 -11.58 -6.35 9.94
CA ILE A 139 -12.77 -6.75 9.18
C ILE A 139 -13.69 -5.53 9.02
N LEU A 140 -13.99 -4.82 10.11
CA LEU A 140 -14.86 -3.65 10.06
C LEU A 140 -14.26 -2.50 9.24
N SER A 141 -12.94 -2.28 9.31
CA SER A 141 -12.25 -1.25 8.52
C SER A 141 -12.30 -1.52 7.03
N SER A 142 -12.31 -2.79 6.63
CA SER A 142 -12.26 -3.19 5.23
C SER A 142 -13.62 -3.23 4.55
N VAL A 143 -14.75 -3.24 5.29
CA VAL A 143 -16.10 -3.28 4.70
C VAL A 143 -16.32 -2.13 3.70
N LEU A 144 -15.98 -0.89 4.09
CA LEU A 144 -16.21 0.28 3.25
C LEU A 144 -15.31 0.30 2.00
N PRO A 145 -13.97 0.14 2.10
CA PRO A 145 -13.09 0.02 0.93
C PRO A 145 -13.52 -1.08 -0.04
N ILE A 146 -13.82 -2.29 0.48
CA ILE A 146 -14.26 -3.43 -0.33
C ILE A 146 -15.55 -3.09 -1.09
N SER A 147 -16.52 -2.47 -0.41
CA SER A 147 -17.80 -2.08 -1.02
C SER A 147 -17.58 -1.07 -2.16
N ILE A 148 -16.72 -0.08 -1.96
CA ILE A 148 -16.35 0.90 -3.00
C ILE A 148 -15.65 0.21 -4.18
N GLY A 149 -14.76 -0.75 -3.92
CA GLY A 149 -14.13 -1.55 -4.96
C GLY A 149 -15.14 -2.30 -5.84
N TYR A 150 -16.18 -2.88 -5.24
CA TYR A 150 -17.26 -3.51 -6.01
C TYR A 150 -18.12 -2.51 -6.78
N VAL A 151 -18.43 -1.33 -6.22
CA VAL A 151 -19.15 -0.27 -6.94
C VAL A 151 -18.33 0.18 -8.16
N GLN A 152 -17.04 0.40 -8.01
CA GLN A 152 -16.13 0.73 -9.11
C GLN A 152 -16.11 -0.38 -10.16
N PHE A 153 -16.00 -1.64 -9.73
CA PHE A 153 -16.04 -2.79 -10.63
C PHE A 153 -17.33 -2.85 -11.45
N PHE A 154 -18.50 -2.76 -10.81
CA PHE A 154 -19.78 -2.78 -11.51
C PHE A 154 -19.92 -1.60 -12.48
N ALA A 155 -19.36 -0.44 -12.16
CA ALA A 155 -19.34 0.70 -13.07
C ALA A 155 -18.43 0.49 -14.29
N ILE A 156 -17.26 -0.12 -14.11
CA ILE A 156 -16.35 -0.51 -15.21
C ILE A 156 -17.05 -1.48 -16.17
N GLN A 157 -17.83 -2.42 -15.63
CA GLN A 157 -18.57 -3.41 -16.42
C GLN A 157 -19.85 -2.87 -17.07
N GLY A 158 -20.14 -1.56 -16.94
CA GLY A 158 -21.37 -0.96 -17.46
C GLY A 158 -22.65 -1.35 -16.72
N LEU A 159 -22.55 -2.06 -15.59
CA LEU A 159 -23.69 -2.45 -14.75
C LEU A 159 -24.17 -1.30 -13.84
N LEU A 160 -23.32 -0.30 -13.62
CA LEU A 160 -23.65 0.95 -12.93
C LEU A 160 -23.15 2.16 -13.73
N PRO A 161 -23.86 3.31 -13.70
CA PRO A 161 -23.34 4.55 -14.26
C PRO A 161 -22.02 4.98 -13.61
N MET A 162 -20.99 5.26 -14.41
CA MET A 162 -19.69 5.76 -13.93
C MET A 162 -19.79 7.00 -13.01
N PRO A 163 -20.73 7.96 -13.21
CA PRO A 163 -20.91 9.07 -12.27
C PRO A 163 -21.22 8.64 -10.83
N ILE A 164 -21.88 7.49 -10.63
CA ILE A 164 -22.17 6.96 -9.29
C ILE A 164 -20.88 6.47 -8.63
N ALA A 165 -20.07 5.69 -9.36
CA ALA A 165 -18.78 5.23 -8.85
C ALA A 165 -17.83 6.41 -8.56
N ASN A 166 -17.83 7.44 -9.42
CA ASN A 166 -17.04 8.65 -9.21
C ASN A 166 -17.52 9.45 -7.99
N PHE A 167 -18.83 9.57 -7.77
CA PHE A 167 -19.37 10.22 -6.58
C PHE A 167 -18.87 9.53 -5.30
N PHE A 168 -19.06 8.21 -5.18
CA PHE A 168 -18.61 7.48 -3.99
C PHE A 168 -17.10 7.52 -3.82
N THR A 169 -16.33 7.40 -4.91
CA THR A 169 -14.86 7.43 -4.85
C THR A 169 -14.36 8.81 -4.42
N SER A 170 -14.94 9.90 -4.95
CA SER A 170 -14.52 11.29 -4.66
C SER A 170 -14.64 11.70 -3.18
N LEU A 171 -15.44 10.98 -2.39
CA LEU A 171 -15.52 11.18 -0.94
C LEU A 171 -14.22 10.78 -0.23
N PHE A 172 -13.42 9.90 -0.83
CA PHE A 172 -12.25 9.27 -0.19
C PHE A 172 -10.95 9.51 -0.98
N SER A 173 -10.96 9.35 -2.29
CA SER A 173 -9.78 9.47 -3.15
C SER A 173 -10.10 10.02 -4.55
N TYR A 174 -9.09 10.59 -5.21
CA TYR A 174 -9.13 10.80 -6.66
C TYR A 174 -8.78 9.50 -7.38
N ARG A 175 -9.43 9.21 -8.50
CA ARG A 175 -9.27 7.97 -9.25
C ARG A 175 -8.54 8.26 -10.57
N PRO A 176 -7.19 8.21 -10.61
CA PRO A 176 -6.45 8.48 -11.84
C PRO A 176 -6.71 7.43 -12.92
N LEU A 177 -7.14 6.22 -12.55
CA LEU A 177 -7.35 5.11 -13.47
C LEU A 177 -8.80 4.62 -13.41
N LEU A 178 -9.57 4.98 -14.43
CA LEU A 178 -11.01 4.69 -14.53
C LEU A 178 -11.31 3.26 -15.00
N ASP A 179 -10.30 2.53 -15.46
CA ASP A 179 -10.41 1.21 -16.06
C ASP A 179 -10.39 0.07 -15.02
N ARG A 180 -9.80 0.27 -13.83
CA ARG A 180 -9.67 -0.79 -12.80
C ARG A 180 -10.07 -0.37 -11.38
N PRO A 181 -10.55 -1.28 -10.52
CA PRO A 181 -10.90 -0.95 -9.14
C PRO A 181 -9.70 -0.45 -8.32
N GLN A 182 -9.89 0.62 -7.56
CA GLN A 182 -8.88 1.25 -6.69
C GLN A 182 -9.35 1.39 -5.23
N LEU A 183 -10.53 0.86 -4.86
CA LEU A 183 -11.12 0.99 -3.53
C LEU A 183 -11.19 2.48 -3.10
N THR A 184 -10.79 2.80 -1.88
CA THR A 184 -10.63 4.15 -1.32
C THR A 184 -9.22 4.70 -1.49
N THR A 185 -8.49 4.24 -2.50
CA THR A 185 -7.09 4.54 -2.73
C THR A 185 -6.94 5.15 -4.13
N THR A 186 -5.82 5.81 -4.41
CA THR A 186 -5.47 6.40 -5.71
C THR A 186 -4.68 5.41 -6.58
N GLU A 187 -4.11 4.35 -6.01
CA GLU A 187 -3.28 3.34 -6.68
C GLU A 187 -3.81 1.90 -6.55
N ALA A 188 -3.93 1.20 -7.69
CA ALA A 188 -4.38 -0.20 -7.71
C ALA A 188 -3.43 -1.18 -7.00
N SER A 189 -2.12 -0.88 -6.90
CA SER A 189 -1.14 -1.64 -6.10
C SER A 189 -1.45 -1.61 -4.61
N HIS A 190 -1.74 -0.43 -4.10
CA HIS A 190 -2.04 -0.24 -2.68
C HIS A 190 -3.37 -0.89 -2.35
N ALA A 191 -4.35 -0.75 -3.25
CA ALA A 191 -5.60 -1.48 -3.16
C ALA A 191 -5.38 -3.00 -3.07
N ALA A 192 -4.58 -3.58 -3.98
CA ALA A 192 -4.28 -5.02 -3.97
C ALA A 192 -3.54 -5.45 -2.70
N THR A 193 -2.53 -4.68 -2.27
CA THR A 193 -1.75 -4.95 -1.06
C THR A 193 -2.61 -4.92 0.19
N TYR A 194 -3.51 -3.94 0.31
CA TYR A 194 -4.46 -3.85 1.41
C TYR A 194 -5.37 -5.08 1.47
N VAL A 195 -5.97 -5.45 0.34
CA VAL A 195 -6.84 -6.63 0.25
C VAL A 195 -6.07 -7.90 0.64
N LEU A 196 -4.80 -8.03 0.24
CA LEU A 196 -3.93 -9.13 0.65
C LEU A 196 -3.67 -9.18 2.15
N ILE A 197 -3.35 -8.03 2.78
CA ILE A 197 -3.13 -7.95 4.22
C ILE A 197 -4.39 -8.41 4.96
N VAL A 198 -5.56 -7.90 4.56
CA VAL A 198 -6.85 -8.31 5.16
C VAL A 198 -7.11 -9.79 4.95
N LEU A 199 -6.89 -10.30 3.73
CA LEU A 199 -7.11 -11.70 3.38
C LEU A 199 -6.25 -12.64 4.23
N PHE A 200 -4.94 -12.42 4.29
CA PHE A 200 -4.03 -13.27 5.08
C PHE A 200 -4.26 -13.13 6.58
N TRP A 201 -4.55 -11.92 7.08
CA TRP A 201 -4.83 -11.70 8.48
C TRP A 201 -6.10 -12.43 8.93
N VAL A 202 -7.19 -12.28 8.19
CA VAL A 202 -8.47 -12.95 8.50
C VAL A 202 -8.35 -14.46 8.35
N TYR A 203 -7.64 -14.94 7.32
CA TYR A 203 -7.37 -16.37 7.16
C TYR A 203 -6.65 -16.97 8.38
N SER A 204 -5.66 -16.24 8.90
CA SER A 204 -4.78 -16.73 9.97
C SER A 204 -5.38 -16.61 11.36
N PHE A 205 -6.20 -15.59 11.62
CA PHE A 205 -6.60 -15.21 12.98
C PHE A 205 -8.09 -15.19 13.26
N TYR A 206 -8.95 -15.23 12.23
CA TYR A 206 -10.40 -15.29 12.46
C TYR A 206 -10.88 -16.76 12.46
N HIS A 207 -11.46 -17.20 13.58
CA HIS A 207 -11.92 -18.59 13.77
C HIS A 207 -13.33 -18.71 14.33
N ASP A 208 -13.95 -17.62 14.78
CA ASP A 208 -15.20 -17.66 15.55
C ASP A 208 -16.42 -18.08 14.71
N ASN A 209 -16.46 -17.77 13.41
CA ASN A 209 -17.54 -18.18 12.49
C ASN A 209 -16.97 -18.71 11.14
N PRO A 210 -16.84 -20.03 10.96
CA PRO A 210 -16.27 -20.63 9.75
C PRO A 210 -17.01 -20.28 8.45
N THR A 211 -18.33 -20.15 8.50
CA THR A 211 -19.16 -19.82 7.33
C THR A 211 -18.95 -18.38 6.90
N PHE A 212 -19.04 -17.43 7.84
CA PHE A 212 -18.74 -16.03 7.57
C PHE A 212 -17.33 -15.87 7.03
N ARG A 213 -16.34 -16.52 7.68
CA ARG A 213 -14.95 -16.49 7.24
C ARG A 213 -14.79 -16.92 5.80
N ARG A 214 -15.41 -18.05 5.41
CA ARG A 214 -15.31 -18.57 4.05
C ARG A 214 -15.86 -17.57 3.04
N ILE A 215 -17.06 -17.06 3.29
CA ILE A 215 -17.70 -16.07 2.41
C ILE A 215 -16.84 -14.82 2.31
N TYR A 216 -16.35 -14.31 3.44
CA TYR A 216 -15.54 -13.09 3.50
C TYR A 216 -14.22 -13.22 2.72
N LEU A 217 -13.51 -14.34 2.92
CA LEU A 217 -12.27 -14.63 2.18
C LEU A 217 -12.53 -14.80 0.68
N THR A 218 -13.65 -15.42 0.28
CA THR A 218 -14.02 -15.51 -1.14
C THR A 218 -14.29 -14.13 -1.74
N VAL A 219 -15.02 -13.25 -1.03
CA VAL A 219 -15.29 -11.87 -1.47
C VAL A 219 -13.99 -11.08 -1.61
N LEU A 220 -13.06 -11.19 -0.66
CA LEU A 220 -11.74 -10.55 -0.73
C LEU A 220 -10.92 -11.09 -1.90
N PHE A 221 -10.90 -12.40 -2.08
CA PHE A 221 -10.11 -13.04 -3.12
C PHE A 221 -10.61 -12.68 -4.52
N VAL A 222 -11.94 -12.68 -4.74
CA VAL A 222 -12.53 -12.21 -6.00
C VAL A 222 -12.14 -10.75 -6.24
N LEU A 223 -12.31 -9.87 -5.26
CA LEU A 223 -11.94 -8.46 -5.42
C LEU A 223 -10.44 -8.27 -5.70
N PHE A 224 -9.57 -9.05 -5.05
CA PHE A 224 -8.13 -9.06 -5.31
C PHE A 224 -7.80 -9.40 -6.77
N LEU A 225 -8.46 -10.43 -7.32
CA LEU A 225 -8.32 -10.77 -8.74
C LEU A 225 -8.78 -9.60 -9.62
N LEU A 226 -9.91 -8.97 -9.29
CA LEU A 226 -10.49 -7.88 -10.10
C LEU A 226 -9.69 -6.58 -10.06
N ILE A 227 -8.96 -6.27 -8.98
CA ILE A 227 -8.08 -5.09 -8.90
C ILE A 227 -6.99 -5.14 -9.99
N SER A 228 -6.66 -6.33 -10.49
CA SER A 228 -5.86 -6.48 -11.69
C SER A 228 -4.48 -5.81 -11.60
N SER A 229 -3.81 -6.04 -10.47
CA SER A 229 -2.48 -5.53 -10.17
C SER A 229 -1.43 -6.62 -10.33
N SER A 230 -0.55 -6.48 -11.33
CA SER A 230 0.58 -7.39 -11.58
C SER A 230 1.42 -7.62 -10.31
N ILE A 231 1.74 -6.54 -9.59
CA ILE A 231 2.49 -6.61 -8.33
C ILE A 231 1.68 -7.21 -7.19
N GLY A 232 0.38 -6.97 -7.14
CA GLY A 232 -0.51 -7.68 -6.22
C GLY A 232 -0.40 -9.19 -6.41
N TYR A 233 -0.44 -9.66 -7.65
CA TYR A 233 -0.32 -11.10 -7.97
C TYR A 233 1.05 -11.67 -7.61
N VAL A 234 2.14 -10.97 -7.95
CA VAL A 234 3.49 -11.37 -7.57
C VAL A 234 3.63 -11.42 -6.04
N ALA A 235 3.14 -10.41 -5.33
CA ALA A 235 3.18 -10.36 -3.86
C ALA A 235 2.36 -11.49 -3.24
N PHE A 236 1.22 -11.86 -3.82
CA PHE A 236 0.42 -13.00 -3.38
C PHE A 236 1.18 -14.32 -3.54
N ILE A 237 1.74 -14.59 -4.73
CA ILE A 237 2.51 -15.81 -5.01
C ILE A 237 3.75 -15.87 -4.10
N GLY A 238 4.49 -14.76 -3.98
CA GLY A 238 5.65 -14.64 -3.09
C GLY A 238 5.27 -14.88 -1.62
N SER A 239 4.15 -14.34 -1.15
CA SER A 239 3.65 -14.56 0.21
C SER A 239 3.28 -16.02 0.45
N LEU A 240 2.66 -16.70 -0.53
CA LEU A 240 2.37 -18.13 -0.46
C LEU A 240 3.66 -18.96 -0.40
N PHE A 241 4.68 -18.58 -1.18
CA PHE A 241 5.98 -19.23 -1.18
C PHE A 241 6.73 -19.04 0.15
N ILE A 242 6.75 -17.82 0.69
CA ILE A 242 7.31 -17.51 2.01
C ILE A 242 6.56 -18.30 3.08
N TYR A 243 5.22 -18.25 3.09
CA TYR A 243 4.41 -19.04 4.00
C TYR A 243 4.75 -20.53 3.91
N TRP A 244 4.93 -21.06 2.71
CA TRP A 244 5.37 -22.43 2.50
C TRP A 244 6.74 -22.69 3.14
N LEU A 245 7.76 -21.88 2.82
CA LEU A 245 9.12 -22.03 3.36
C LEU A 245 9.20 -21.99 4.89
N PHE A 246 8.46 -21.08 5.52
CA PHE A 246 8.56 -20.85 6.96
C PHE A 246 7.60 -21.69 7.78
N CYS A 247 6.46 -22.09 7.21
CA CYS A 247 5.46 -22.86 7.94
C CYS A 247 5.56 -24.38 7.68
N THR A 248 6.53 -24.89 6.91
CA THR A 248 6.72 -26.32 6.65
C THR A 248 7.07 -27.16 7.89
N LYS A 249 6.04 -27.45 8.68
CA LYS A 249 5.68 -28.78 9.20
C LYS A 249 4.30 -29.21 8.65
N VAL A 250 3.95 -28.79 7.43
CA VAL A 250 2.58 -28.92 6.88
C VAL A 250 2.40 -30.20 6.06
N ASN A 251 1.28 -30.86 6.32
CA ASN A 251 0.71 -31.97 5.56
C ASN A 251 0.56 -31.61 4.06
N PHE A 252 1.41 -32.21 3.22
CA PHE A 252 1.44 -32.04 1.76
C PHE A 252 0.06 -32.11 1.09
N ARG A 253 -0.88 -32.88 1.64
CA ARG A 253 -2.24 -33.02 1.10
C ARG A 253 -3.07 -31.73 1.19
N ARG A 254 -2.92 -30.95 2.27
CA ARG A 254 -3.62 -29.64 2.40
C ARG A 254 -3.01 -28.58 1.49
N LEU A 255 -1.68 -28.62 1.31
CA LEU A 255 -0.98 -27.73 0.39
C LEU A 255 -1.45 -27.98 -1.05
N PHE A 256 -1.44 -29.24 -1.51
CA PHE A 256 -1.92 -29.60 -2.84
C PHE A 256 -3.38 -29.23 -3.06
N SER A 257 -4.24 -29.38 -2.05
CA SER A 257 -5.64 -28.94 -2.15
C SER A 257 -5.76 -27.43 -2.32
N ASN A 258 -4.98 -26.63 -1.58
CA ASN A 258 -5.05 -25.17 -1.65
C ASN A 258 -4.40 -24.62 -2.94
N VAL A 259 -3.27 -25.20 -3.37
CA VAL A 259 -2.63 -24.90 -4.66
C VAL A 259 -3.54 -25.32 -5.80
N GLY A 260 -4.16 -26.50 -5.73
CA GLY A 260 -5.13 -26.98 -6.72
C GLY A 260 -6.35 -26.07 -6.84
N VAL A 261 -6.90 -25.60 -5.71
CA VAL A 261 -7.97 -24.58 -5.71
C VAL A 261 -7.47 -23.28 -6.34
N GLY A 262 -6.26 -22.82 -6.00
CA GLY A 262 -5.64 -21.65 -6.61
C GLY A 262 -5.47 -21.78 -8.12
N LEU A 263 -5.01 -22.94 -8.61
CA LEU A 263 -4.87 -23.24 -10.04
C LEU A 263 -6.22 -23.30 -10.75
N ILE A 264 -7.25 -23.85 -10.11
CA ILE A 264 -8.63 -23.82 -10.65
C ILE A 264 -9.11 -22.38 -10.78
N PHE A 265 -8.88 -21.53 -9.76
CA PHE A 265 -9.25 -20.12 -9.82
C PHE A 265 -8.46 -19.34 -10.89
N ILE A 266 -7.16 -19.60 -11.04
CA ILE A 266 -6.33 -19.01 -12.10
C ILE A 266 -6.84 -19.47 -13.47
N GLY A 267 -7.13 -20.76 -13.64
CA GLY A 267 -7.69 -21.31 -14.87
C GLY A 267 -9.06 -20.71 -15.20
N LEU A 268 -9.90 -20.49 -14.18
CA LEU A 268 -11.20 -19.85 -14.32
C LEU A 268 -11.03 -18.38 -14.71
N ALA A 269 -10.14 -17.64 -14.05
CA ALA A 269 -9.81 -16.25 -14.40
C ALA A 269 -9.24 -16.12 -15.82
N TYR A 270 -8.40 -17.08 -16.25
CA TYR A 270 -7.87 -17.14 -17.60
C TYR A 270 -8.96 -17.49 -18.64
N SER A 271 -9.87 -18.42 -18.32
CA SER A 271 -10.98 -18.77 -19.22
C SER A 271 -12.01 -17.65 -19.38
N LEU A 272 -12.11 -16.79 -18.37
CA LEU A 272 -13.04 -15.66 -18.31
C LEU A 272 -12.37 -14.33 -18.65
N ARG A 273 -11.13 -14.38 -19.15
CA ARG A 273 -10.28 -13.20 -19.36
C ARG A 273 -10.93 -12.17 -20.29
N ASP A 274 -11.58 -12.62 -21.36
CA ASP A 274 -12.18 -11.75 -22.38
C ASP A 274 -13.48 -11.09 -21.90
N TYR A 275 -14.01 -11.52 -20.74
CA TYR A 275 -15.24 -11.00 -20.14
C TYR A 275 -15.00 -10.14 -18.89
N PHE A 276 -13.88 -10.37 -18.18
CA PHE A 276 -13.66 -9.77 -16.85
C PHE A 276 -12.31 -9.06 -16.69
N LEU A 277 -11.31 -9.37 -17.50
CA LEU A 277 -9.99 -8.75 -17.41
C LEU A 277 -9.91 -7.60 -18.42
N ILE A 278 -9.46 -6.45 -17.93
CA ILE A 278 -9.28 -5.24 -18.75
C ILE A 278 -8.07 -5.46 -19.68
N GLU A 279 -8.06 -4.82 -20.84
CA GLU A 279 -6.98 -4.92 -21.83
C GLU A 279 -5.58 -4.68 -21.24
N TYR A 280 -5.44 -3.70 -20.33
CA TYR A 280 -4.22 -3.46 -19.57
C TYR A 280 -3.74 -4.73 -18.82
N THR A 281 -4.66 -5.41 -18.14
CA THR A 281 -4.36 -6.61 -17.35
C THR A 281 -4.03 -7.80 -18.23
N LEU A 282 -4.76 -7.95 -19.33
CA LEU A 282 -4.49 -8.98 -20.35
C LEU A 282 -3.09 -8.80 -20.93
N HIS A 283 -2.72 -7.57 -21.28
CA HIS A 283 -1.40 -7.23 -21.80
C HIS A 283 -0.28 -7.52 -20.78
N HIS A 284 -0.44 -7.14 -19.51
CA HIS A 284 0.58 -7.43 -18.50
C HIS A 284 0.66 -8.93 -18.17
N LEU A 285 -0.48 -9.63 -18.14
CA LEU A 285 -0.50 -11.09 -17.96
C LEU A 285 0.10 -11.83 -19.16
N SER A 286 -0.09 -11.34 -20.39
CA SER A 286 0.56 -11.91 -21.57
C SER A 286 2.05 -11.71 -21.53
N ILE A 287 2.54 -10.52 -21.14
CA ILE A 287 3.99 -10.29 -21.00
C ILE A 287 4.60 -11.19 -19.91
N VAL A 288 3.92 -11.37 -18.77
CA VAL A 288 4.36 -12.32 -17.73
C VAL A 288 4.32 -13.76 -18.23
N GLY A 289 3.28 -14.15 -18.98
CA GLY A 289 3.17 -15.46 -19.62
C GLY A 289 4.29 -15.72 -20.65
N ASP A 290 4.67 -14.70 -21.41
CA ASP A 290 5.76 -14.74 -22.39
C ASP A 290 7.13 -14.87 -21.73
N LEU A 291 7.31 -14.28 -20.54
CA LEU A 291 8.49 -14.45 -19.69
C LEU A 291 8.61 -15.86 -19.11
N LEU A 292 7.49 -16.45 -18.69
CA LEU A 292 7.45 -17.80 -18.10
C LEU A 292 7.59 -18.91 -19.16
N SER A 293 7.02 -18.72 -20.35
CA SER A 293 7.03 -19.71 -21.43
C SER A 293 8.37 -19.78 -22.15
N SER A 294 9.11 -18.67 -22.26
CA SER A 294 10.47 -18.66 -22.78
C SER A 294 11.26 -17.50 -22.21
N PHE A 295 11.95 -17.74 -21.10
CA PHE A 295 12.80 -16.74 -20.46
C PHE A 295 14.03 -16.42 -21.34
N SER A 296 14.19 -15.15 -21.72
CA SER A 296 15.38 -14.64 -22.39
C SER A 296 15.76 -13.26 -21.86
N ALA A 297 17.04 -12.89 -21.99
CA ALA A 297 17.52 -11.56 -21.59
C ALA A 297 16.82 -10.44 -22.37
N ASP A 298 16.51 -10.67 -23.65
CA ASP A 298 15.81 -9.70 -24.49
C ASP A 298 14.35 -9.52 -24.07
N ARG A 299 13.64 -10.60 -23.72
CA ARG A 299 12.26 -10.52 -23.21
C ARG A 299 12.19 -9.90 -21.82
N LEU A 300 13.17 -10.19 -20.97
CA LEU A 300 13.31 -9.51 -19.69
C LEU A 300 13.52 -8.01 -19.92
N THR A 301 14.40 -7.62 -20.85
CA THR A 301 14.66 -6.21 -21.18
C THR A 301 13.43 -5.51 -21.78
N TYR A 302 12.71 -6.18 -22.67
CA TYR A 302 11.44 -5.69 -23.22
C TYR A 302 10.39 -5.49 -22.14
N TRP A 303 10.20 -6.47 -21.25
CA TRP A 303 9.29 -6.34 -20.11
C TRP A 303 9.67 -5.18 -19.18
N LEU A 304 10.97 -5.02 -18.91
CA LEU A 304 11.50 -3.91 -18.12
C LEU A 304 11.17 -2.55 -18.77
N GLN A 305 11.24 -2.44 -20.10
CA GLN A 305 11.01 -1.21 -20.86
C GLN A 305 9.54 -0.85 -21.04
N GLU A 306 8.65 -1.84 -21.17
CA GLU A 306 7.21 -1.65 -21.37
C GLU A 306 6.44 -1.51 -20.03
N ASP A 307 6.86 -2.22 -18.98
CA ASP A 307 6.22 -2.15 -17.66
C ASP A 307 6.85 -1.04 -16.80
N TYR A 308 6.41 0.20 -17.01
CA TYR A 308 6.79 1.35 -16.18
C TYR A 308 6.54 1.11 -14.67
N SER A 309 5.62 0.20 -14.32
CA SER A 309 5.37 -0.16 -12.93
C SER A 309 6.57 -0.87 -12.29
N PHE A 310 7.38 -1.60 -13.06
CA PHE A 310 8.61 -2.20 -12.55
C PHE A 310 9.65 -1.13 -12.21
N LEU A 311 9.87 -0.18 -13.13
CA LEU A 311 10.81 0.92 -12.88
C LEU A 311 10.37 1.77 -11.68
N GLU A 312 9.09 2.07 -11.56
CA GLU A 312 8.57 2.84 -10.43
C GLU A 312 8.72 2.10 -9.09
N ARG A 313 8.49 0.78 -9.05
CA ARG A 313 8.31 0.05 -7.78
C ARG A 313 9.48 -0.84 -7.39
N PHE A 314 10.36 -1.18 -8.32
CA PHE A 314 11.61 -1.91 -8.06
C PHE A 314 12.82 -1.07 -8.44
N GLY A 315 12.83 -0.48 -9.64
CA GLY A 315 13.92 0.36 -10.10
C GLY A 315 14.14 1.58 -9.21
N THR A 316 13.08 2.33 -8.89
CA THR A 316 13.17 3.58 -8.12
C THR A 316 13.58 3.32 -6.67
N PRO A 317 13.04 2.32 -5.94
CA PRO A 317 13.56 1.96 -4.63
C PRO A 317 15.00 1.43 -4.68
N LEU A 318 15.36 0.61 -5.68
CA LEU A 318 16.73 0.11 -5.82
C LEU A 318 17.71 1.25 -6.09
N LEU A 319 17.37 2.19 -6.98
CA LEU A 319 18.11 3.42 -7.18
C LEU A 319 18.16 4.26 -5.92
N GLY A 320 17.08 4.30 -5.14
CA GLY A 320 17.06 4.91 -3.81
C GLY A 320 18.10 4.28 -2.87
N PHE A 321 18.22 2.95 -2.85
CA PHE A 321 19.24 2.25 -2.08
C PHE A 321 20.66 2.47 -2.62
N LEU A 322 20.85 2.37 -3.94
CA LEU A 322 22.14 2.62 -4.60
C LEU A 322 22.59 4.06 -4.39
N SER A 323 21.66 5.00 -4.38
CA SER A 323 21.94 6.39 -4.04
C SER A 323 22.51 6.54 -2.64
N LEU A 324 22.25 5.62 -1.69
CA LEU A 324 22.85 5.68 -0.35
C LEU A 324 24.37 5.50 -0.41
N TYR A 325 24.86 4.70 -1.35
CA TYR A 325 26.29 4.47 -1.57
C TYR A 325 26.96 5.74 -2.12
N ASP A 326 26.37 6.32 -3.17
CA ASP A 326 26.94 7.49 -3.86
C ASP A 326 26.73 8.80 -3.10
N SER A 327 25.73 8.87 -2.22
CA SER A 327 25.31 10.12 -1.61
C SER A 327 25.41 10.21 -0.10
N SER A 328 25.79 9.12 0.58
CA SER A 328 25.81 9.02 2.05
C SER A 328 24.51 9.62 2.63
N PHE A 329 23.43 8.84 2.66
CA PHE A 329 22.18 9.18 3.38
C PHE A 329 21.19 10.22 2.78
N LEU A 330 21.18 10.53 1.48
CA LEU A 330 20.09 11.35 0.91
C LEU A 330 18.72 10.67 0.81
N GLY A 331 18.61 9.39 1.16
CA GLY A 331 17.33 8.66 1.15
C GLY A 331 16.37 9.06 2.26
N ILE A 332 16.75 9.99 3.13
CA ILE A 332 15.93 10.42 4.25
C ILE A 332 15.32 11.77 3.90
N GLY A 333 14.34 11.73 2.98
CA GLY A 333 13.60 12.92 2.55
C GLY A 333 13.46 13.10 1.05
N GLY A 334 12.99 12.07 0.33
CA GLY A 334 12.10 12.07 -0.85
C GLY A 334 12.38 12.94 -2.09
N GLU A 335 13.07 14.07 -1.97
CA GLU A 335 13.23 15.05 -3.05
C GLU A 335 14.69 15.19 -3.45
N SER A 336 15.68 15.13 -2.54
CA SER A 336 17.08 15.26 -2.97
C SER A 336 17.54 14.16 -3.96
N PHE A 337 16.78 13.07 -4.04
CA PHE A 337 16.93 12.01 -5.03
C PHE A 337 16.80 12.52 -6.48
N TYR A 338 15.96 13.54 -6.77
CA TYR A 338 15.80 14.03 -8.16
C TYR A 338 17.10 14.60 -8.74
N TYR A 339 18.01 15.12 -7.91
CA TYR A 339 19.27 15.70 -8.37
C TYR A 339 20.23 14.66 -8.95
N ILE A 340 20.16 13.44 -8.45
CA ILE A 340 21.05 12.34 -8.83
C ILE A 340 20.33 11.25 -9.62
N PHE A 341 18.99 11.30 -9.67
CA PHE A 341 18.17 10.32 -10.36
C PHE A 341 18.54 10.12 -11.84
N PRO A 342 18.79 11.18 -12.65
CA PRO A 342 19.17 10.98 -14.05
C PRO A 342 20.50 10.26 -14.22
N GLN A 343 21.48 10.60 -13.39
CA GLN A 343 22.79 9.96 -13.40
C GLN A 343 22.68 8.49 -12.98
N LEU A 344 21.97 8.21 -11.88
CA LEU A 344 21.72 6.86 -11.40
C LEU A 344 20.96 6.00 -12.43
N MET A 345 19.98 6.57 -13.13
CA MET A 345 19.28 5.89 -14.22
C MET A 345 20.22 5.54 -15.37
N SER A 346 21.12 6.46 -15.75
CA SER A 346 22.11 6.21 -16.79
C SER A 346 23.10 5.12 -16.39
N ASP A 347 23.54 5.12 -15.13
CA ASP A 347 24.58 4.21 -14.64
C ASP A 347 24.05 2.80 -14.39
N TYR A 348 22.84 2.67 -13.84
CA TYR A 348 22.30 1.38 -13.40
C TYR A 348 21.16 0.84 -14.28
N PHE A 349 20.49 1.68 -15.06
CA PHE A 349 19.36 1.30 -15.91
C PHE A 349 19.41 1.94 -17.33
N PRO A 350 20.56 1.89 -18.05
CA PRO A 350 20.70 2.57 -19.34
C PRO A 350 19.70 2.08 -20.40
N ASN A 351 19.34 0.80 -20.36
CA ASN A 351 18.37 0.22 -21.28
C ASN A 351 16.96 0.83 -21.12
N MET A 352 16.62 1.33 -19.94
CA MET A 352 15.32 1.99 -19.69
C MET A 352 15.25 3.38 -20.35
N LEU A 353 16.39 4.07 -20.49
CA LEU A 353 16.48 5.38 -21.13
C LEU A 353 16.29 5.33 -22.65
N THR A 354 16.26 4.14 -23.25
CA THR A 354 15.88 3.98 -24.66
C THR A 354 14.37 4.17 -24.88
N ASN A 355 13.57 4.17 -23.81
CA ASN A 355 12.15 4.48 -23.88
C ASN A 355 11.96 5.99 -24.11
N PRO A 356 11.37 6.42 -25.24
CA PRO A 356 11.32 7.84 -25.61
C PRO A 356 10.50 8.68 -24.62
N LEU A 357 9.44 8.11 -24.01
CA LEU A 357 8.60 8.82 -23.04
C LEU A 357 9.35 9.08 -21.72
N LEU A 358 10.15 8.11 -21.27
CA LEU A 358 10.97 8.27 -20.08
C LEU A 358 12.10 9.28 -20.32
N ALA A 359 12.79 9.16 -21.47
CA ALA A 359 13.89 10.03 -21.85
C ALA A 359 13.45 11.49 -22.03
N GLU A 360 12.34 11.73 -22.74
CA GLU A 360 11.77 13.06 -22.94
C GLU A 360 11.34 13.69 -21.61
N ARG A 361 10.73 12.93 -20.71
CA ARG A 361 10.26 13.45 -19.42
C ARG A 361 11.40 13.78 -18.46
N MET A 362 12.48 12.99 -18.47
CA MET A 362 13.69 13.28 -17.71
C MET A 362 14.39 14.57 -18.19
N GLN A 363 14.22 14.95 -19.45
CA GLN A 363 14.74 16.21 -20.00
C GLN A 363 13.86 17.43 -19.67
N LEU A 364 12.54 17.23 -19.53
CA LEU A 364 11.56 18.31 -19.36
C LEU A 364 11.32 18.74 -17.90
N ASP A 365 11.60 17.89 -16.91
CA ASP A 365 11.19 18.14 -15.52
C ASP A 365 12.32 17.82 -14.52
N ALA A 366 12.99 18.87 -14.02
CA ALA A 366 14.13 18.76 -13.09
C ALA A 366 13.76 18.14 -11.73
N HIS A 367 12.47 17.90 -11.46
CA HIS A 367 11.93 17.30 -10.23
C HIS A 367 11.20 15.98 -10.49
N PHE A 368 11.56 15.27 -11.55
CA PHE A 368 10.87 14.05 -11.96
C PHE A 368 11.14 12.86 -11.02
N THR A 369 10.05 12.18 -10.61
CA THR A 369 10.07 10.80 -10.12
C THR A 369 9.09 9.98 -10.95
N VAL A 370 9.44 8.72 -11.24
CA VAL A 370 8.72 7.82 -12.18
C VAL A 370 7.22 7.66 -11.85
N LYS A 371 6.85 7.95 -10.60
CA LYS A 371 5.49 7.88 -10.07
C LYS A 371 4.41 8.65 -10.86
N PHE A 372 4.78 9.67 -11.62
CA PHE A 372 3.83 10.49 -12.39
C PHE A 372 3.74 10.14 -13.88
N LEU A 373 4.49 9.16 -14.37
CA LEU A 373 4.44 8.77 -15.78
C LEU A 373 3.07 8.15 -16.19
N PRO A 374 2.44 7.26 -15.40
CA PRO A 374 1.19 6.61 -15.79
C PRO A 374 -0.03 7.54 -15.81
N ALA A 375 -0.07 8.55 -14.93
CA ALA A 375 -1.21 9.45 -14.80
C ALA A 375 -1.42 10.38 -16.01
N LYS A 376 -0.40 10.55 -16.87
CA LYS A 376 -0.46 11.38 -18.07
C LYS A 376 -0.53 10.62 -19.39
N ILE A 377 -0.30 9.31 -19.39
CA ILE A 377 -0.52 8.47 -20.59
C ILE A 377 -2.03 8.24 -20.80
N ALA A 378 -2.83 8.39 -19.75
CA ALA A 378 -4.29 8.25 -19.76
C ALA A 378 -5.06 9.58 -19.89
N SER A 379 -4.36 10.72 -20.02
CA SER A 379 -4.94 12.06 -20.29
C SER A 379 -4.61 12.51 -21.70
#